data_AF-A0A978U8Z1-F1
#
_entry.id   AF-A0A978U8Z1-F1
#
_cell.length_a   1.000
_cell.length_b   1.000
_cell.length_c   1.000
_cell.angle_alpha   90.00
_cell.angle_beta   90.00
_cell.angle_gamma   90.00
#
_symmetry.space_group_name_H-M   'P 1'
#
loop_
_entity.id
_entity.type
_entity.pdbx_description
1 polymer ?
#
loop_
_entity_poly.entity_id
_entity_poly.type
_entity_poly.pdbx_seq_one_letter_code
_entity_poly.pdbx_strand_id
1 'polypeptide(L)'
;MVSREHKRAAAILHEKLHLLRSITNSHAVAVENIEKGFLINVFSEKSCPGLLVSVLETFEELGLNVLEARVSCADSFRLQAVGGENEEEAGEGIDAQSVKQAVLLAIKNWTETNQD
;
A
#
# COMPACT_ATOMS: atom_id res chain seq x y z
N MET A 1 27.54 24.45 3.01
CA MET A 1 26.66 25.11 2.00
C MET A 1 26.41 24.13 0.86
N VAL A 2 25.18 23.68 0.62
CA VAL A 2 24.86 22.82 -0.54
C VAL A 2 24.97 23.66 -1.81
N SER A 3 25.79 23.23 -2.77
CA SER A 3 26.01 23.94 -4.04
C SER A 3 24.67 24.11 -4.79
N ARG A 4 24.50 25.26 -5.47
CA ARG A 4 23.29 25.60 -6.25
C ARG A 4 22.94 24.51 -7.28
N GLU A 5 23.95 23.80 -7.78
CA GLU A 5 23.79 22.71 -8.73
C GLU A 5 23.15 21.47 -8.10
N HIS A 6 23.52 21.14 -6.86
CA HIS A 6 22.93 20.01 -6.13
C HIS A 6 21.44 20.25 -5.84
N LYS A 7 21.05 21.49 -5.51
CA LYS A 7 19.64 21.85 -5.33
C LYS A 7 18.83 21.72 -6.62
N ARG A 8 19.40 22.15 -7.77
CA ARG A 8 18.74 22.01 -9.07
C ARG A 8 18.60 20.54 -9.48
N ALA A 9 19.65 19.74 -9.32
CA ALA A 9 19.62 18.32 -9.62
C ALA A 9 18.55 17.58 -8.80
N ALA A 10 18.44 17.87 -7.49
CA ALA A 10 17.42 17.28 -6.64
C ALA A 10 15.99 17.64 -7.06
N ALA A 11 15.74 18.91 -7.44
CA ALA A 11 14.42 19.35 -7.91
C ALA A 11 14.01 18.64 -9.21
N ILE A 12 14.94 18.57 -10.19
CA ILE A 12 14.69 17.87 -11.45
C ILE A 12 14.43 16.38 -11.22
N LEU A 13 15.16 15.75 -10.28
CA LEU A 13 15.01 14.34 -9.95
C LEU A 13 13.66 14.06 -9.27
N HIS A 14 13.22 14.96 -8.38
CA HIS A 14 11.90 14.90 -7.76
C HIS A 14 10.77 15.04 -8.79
N GLU A 15 10.89 15.99 -9.72
CA GLU A 15 9.90 16.22 -10.78
C GLU A 15 9.83 15.04 -11.76
N LYS A 16 10.99 14.49 -12.16
CA LYS A 16 11.04 13.27 -12.97
C LYS A 16 10.45 12.06 -12.27
N LEU A 17 10.69 11.92 -10.97
CA LEU A 17 10.13 10.82 -10.18
C LEU A 17 8.61 10.96 -10.05
N HIS A 18 8.10 12.17 -9.85
CA HIS A 18 6.67 12.47 -9.86
C HIS A 18 6.04 12.14 -11.21
N LEU A 19 6.66 12.57 -12.32
CA LEU A 19 6.19 12.25 -13.67
C LEU A 19 6.14 10.74 -13.92
N LEU A 20 7.18 10.00 -13.52
CA LEU A 20 7.24 8.55 -13.67
C LEU A 20 6.11 7.87 -12.89
N ARG A 21 5.85 8.29 -11.65
CA ARG A 21 4.79 7.72 -10.81
C ARG A 21 3.38 8.00 -11.35
N SER A 22 3.14 9.19 -11.89
CA SER A 22 1.85 9.54 -12.49
C SER A 22 1.59 8.79 -13.80
N ILE A 23 2.63 8.52 -14.59
CA ILE A 23 2.54 7.71 -15.81
C ILE A 23 2.26 6.23 -15.48
N THR A 24 2.82 5.71 -14.39
CA THR A 24 2.69 4.29 -14.05
C THR A 24 1.46 3.95 -13.19
N ASN A 25 0.58 4.92 -12.86
CA ASN A 25 -0.40 4.77 -11.77
C ASN A 25 0.29 4.13 -10.55
N SER A 26 1.29 4.81 -10.01
CA SER A 26 2.15 4.26 -8.97
C SER A 26 1.36 3.96 -7.71
N HIS A 27 1.12 2.67 -7.49
CA HIS A 27 0.70 2.15 -6.20
C HIS A 27 1.93 1.71 -5.43
N ALA A 28 1.97 2.01 -4.13
CA ALA A 28 3.03 1.59 -3.24
C ALA A 28 2.43 0.80 -2.08
N VAL A 29 3.01 -0.37 -1.81
CA VAL A 29 2.65 -1.24 -0.67
C VAL A 29 3.90 -1.51 0.15
N ALA A 30 3.82 -1.22 1.43
CA ALA A 30 4.83 -1.59 2.42
C ALA A 30 4.17 -2.42 3.52
N VAL A 31 4.84 -3.50 3.90
CA VAL A 31 4.40 -4.36 5.00
C VAL A 31 5.60 -4.55 5.92
N GLU A 32 5.40 -4.26 7.19
CA GLU A 32 6.40 -4.42 8.24
C GLU A 32 5.86 -5.39 9.28
N ASN A 33 6.70 -6.32 9.76
CA ASN A 33 6.35 -7.19 10.86
C ASN A 33 6.53 -6.43 12.17
N ILE A 34 5.53 -6.49 13.04
CA ILE A 34 5.50 -5.84 14.36
C ILE A 34 5.13 -6.88 15.42
N GLU A 35 5.35 -6.57 16.71
CA GLU A 35 5.14 -7.54 17.80
C GLU A 35 3.78 -8.24 17.82
N LYS A 36 2.73 -7.61 17.28
CA LYS A 36 1.35 -8.12 17.27
C LYS A 36 0.80 -8.36 15.86
N GLY A 37 1.65 -8.59 14.86
CA GLY A 37 1.27 -8.91 13.48
C GLY A 37 1.94 -8.01 12.44
N PHE A 38 1.15 -7.28 11.65
CA PHE A 38 1.63 -6.52 10.48
C PHE A 38 1.21 -5.07 10.50
N LEU A 39 2.14 -4.17 10.17
CA LEU A 39 1.83 -2.81 9.76
C LEU A 39 1.82 -2.74 8.23
N ILE A 40 0.64 -2.52 7.66
CA ILE A 40 0.39 -2.49 6.22
C ILE A 40 0.13 -1.05 5.81
N ASN A 41 0.93 -0.53 4.88
CA ASN A 41 0.77 0.80 4.31
C ASN A 41 0.51 0.66 2.81
N VAL A 42 -0.58 1.24 2.34
CA VAL A 42 -0.95 1.32 0.93
C VAL A 42 -1.08 2.78 0.54
N PHE A 43 -0.50 3.15 -0.59
CA PHE A 43 -0.59 4.48 -1.17
C PHE A 43 -0.88 4.38 -2.67
N SER A 44 -1.80 5.22 -3.14
CA SER A 44 -2.02 5.51 -4.56
C SER A 44 -2.10 7.02 -4.77
N GLU A 45 -1.53 7.51 -5.87
CA GLU A 45 -1.51 8.95 -6.19
C GLU A 45 -2.90 9.52 -6.52
N LYS A 46 -3.87 8.67 -6.86
CA LYS A 46 -5.25 9.07 -7.17
C LYS A 46 -6.21 8.49 -6.16
N SER A 47 -7.38 9.13 -6.03
CA SER A 47 -8.52 8.49 -5.38
C SER A 47 -9.00 7.32 -6.25
N CYS A 48 -9.19 6.17 -5.60
CA CYS A 48 -9.55 4.92 -6.25
C CYS A 48 -10.83 4.40 -5.59
N PRO A 49 -12.02 4.79 -6.09
CA PRO A 49 -13.29 4.32 -5.53
C PRO A 49 -13.36 2.79 -5.55
N GLY A 50 -13.65 2.18 -4.41
CA GLY A 50 -13.72 0.72 -4.29
C GLY A 50 -12.37 0.02 -4.01
N LEU A 51 -11.22 0.69 -4.16
CA LEU A 51 -9.93 0.07 -3.84
C LEU A 51 -9.81 -0.32 -2.35
N LEU A 52 -10.42 0.48 -1.46
CA LEU A 52 -10.50 0.13 -0.04
C LEU A 52 -11.19 -1.22 0.16
N VAL A 53 -12.27 -1.48 -0.58
CA VAL A 53 -13.03 -2.74 -0.47
C VAL A 53 -12.15 -3.89 -0.91
N SER A 54 -11.51 -3.79 -2.08
CA SER A 54 -10.60 -4.83 -2.59
C SER A 54 -9.45 -5.14 -1.63
N VAL A 55 -8.90 -4.14 -0.96
CA VAL A 55 -7.82 -4.37 0.02
C VAL A 55 -8.34 -5.06 1.29
N LEU A 56 -9.54 -4.69 1.77
CA LEU A 56 -10.14 -5.33 2.95
C LEU A 56 -10.58 -6.76 2.68
N GLU A 57 -11.09 -7.06 1.49
CA GLU A 57 -11.40 -8.43 1.04
C GLU A 57 -10.16 -9.31 1.09
N THR A 58 -9.02 -8.80 0.62
CA THR A 58 -7.74 -9.52 0.74
C THR A 58 -7.32 -9.76 2.18
N PHE A 59 -7.60 -8.85 3.11
CA PHE A 59 -7.31 -9.08 4.52
C PHE A 59 -8.17 -10.21 5.09
N GLU A 60 -9.46 -10.25 4.73
CA GLU A 60 -10.37 -11.33 5.13
C GLU A 60 -9.92 -12.70 4.55
N GLU A 61 -9.54 -12.75 3.27
CA GLU A 61 -9.02 -13.96 2.62
C GLU A 61 -7.74 -14.48 3.29
N LEU A 62 -6.91 -13.57 3.79
CA LEU A 62 -5.70 -13.89 4.54
C LEU A 62 -5.98 -14.17 6.03
N GLY A 63 -7.22 -14.07 6.51
CA GLY A 63 -7.53 -14.21 7.94
C GLY A 63 -6.87 -13.14 8.82
N LEU A 64 -6.54 -11.97 8.27
CA LEU A 64 -5.94 -10.85 8.99
C LEU A 64 -7.01 -10.01 9.69
N ASN A 65 -6.98 -9.99 11.02
CA ASN A 65 -7.88 -9.15 11.80
C ASN A 65 -7.35 -7.71 11.86
N VAL A 66 -8.12 -6.74 11.37
CA VAL A 66 -7.73 -5.33 11.41
C VAL A 66 -7.94 -4.76 12.82
N LEU A 67 -6.84 -4.50 13.54
CA LEU A 67 -6.84 -3.96 14.90
C LEU A 67 -6.96 -2.43 14.91
N GLU A 68 -6.22 -1.75 14.02
CA GLU A 68 -6.30 -0.30 13.81
C GLU A 68 -6.24 -0.03 12.31
N ALA A 69 -7.01 0.96 11.84
CA ALA A 69 -6.87 1.46 10.48
C ALA A 69 -7.05 2.98 10.40
N ARG A 70 -6.26 3.60 9.54
CA ARG A 70 -6.37 5.01 9.14
C ARG A 70 -6.48 5.07 7.64
N VAL A 71 -7.52 5.72 7.14
CA VAL A 71 -7.79 5.80 5.70
C VAL A 71 -8.03 7.25 5.28
N SER A 72 -7.51 7.60 4.10
CA SER A 72 -7.84 8.82 3.37
C SER A 72 -8.12 8.44 1.92
N CYS A 73 -9.25 8.93 1.38
CA CYS A 73 -9.69 8.65 0.01
C CYS A 73 -10.05 9.94 -0.77
N ALA A 74 -9.59 11.11 -0.31
CA ALA A 74 -9.98 12.40 -0.90
C ALA A 74 -9.35 12.61 -2.29
N ASP A 75 -8.11 13.11 -2.34
CA ASP A 75 -7.37 13.33 -3.59
C ASP A 75 -6.49 12.12 -3.97
N SER A 76 -6.09 11.35 -2.95
CA SER A 76 -5.22 10.18 -3.03
C SER A 76 -5.80 9.08 -2.15
N PHE A 77 -5.56 7.82 -2.49
CA PHE A 77 -5.82 6.72 -1.57
C PHE A 77 -4.61 6.49 -0.64
N ARG A 78 -4.84 6.52 0.66
CA ARG A 78 -3.86 6.13 1.68
C ARG A 78 -4.55 5.26 2.72
N LEU A 79 -4.02 4.07 2.92
CA LEU A 79 -4.42 3.17 4.00
C LEU A 79 -3.19 2.85 4.85
N GLN A 80 -3.36 2.95 6.15
CA GLN A 80 -2.48 2.32 7.13
C GLN A 80 -3.34 1.39 7.96
N ALA A 81 -2.99 0.11 8.03
CA ALA A 81 -3.71 -0.89 8.80
C ALA A 81 -2.73 -1.69 9.66
N VAL A 82 -3.17 -2.03 10.86
CA VAL A 82 -2.51 -2.98 11.75
C VAL A 82 -3.29 -4.28 11.70
N GLY A 83 -2.71 -5.32 11.10
CA GLY A 83 -3.30 -6.66 11.04
C GLY A 83 -2.76 -7.52 12.18
N GLY A 84 -3.64 -8.08 13.01
CA GLY A 84 -3.30 -9.10 13.98
C GLY A 84 -3.42 -10.49 13.39
N GLU A 85 -2.44 -11.35 13.66
CA GLU A 85 -2.57 -12.79 13.43
C GLU A 85 -3.47 -13.38 14.54
N ASN A 86 -4.33 -14.32 14.17
CA ASN A 86 -5.16 -15.02 15.15
C ASN A 86 -4.26 -15.99 15.95
N GLU A 87 -4.06 -15.72 17.25
CA GLU A 87 -3.21 -16.54 18.14
C GLU A 87 -3.72 -17.99 18.34
N GLU A 88 -4.94 -18.31 17.90
CA GLU A 88 -5.60 -19.60 18.11
C GLU A 88 -5.38 -20.63 16.98
N GLU A 89 -4.82 -20.23 15.83
CA GLU A 89 -4.59 -21.14 14.71
C GLU A 89 -3.11 -21.53 14.60
N ALA A 90 -2.79 -22.75 15.04
CA ALA A 90 -1.48 -23.40 14.91
C ALA A 90 -1.17 -23.79 13.44
N GLY A 91 -1.26 -22.84 12.51
CA GLY A 91 -0.92 -22.97 11.10
C GLY A 91 0.47 -22.42 10.79
N GLU A 92 0.94 -22.68 9.58
CA GLU A 92 2.10 -22.00 8.99
C GLU A 92 1.80 -20.49 9.00
N GLY A 93 2.41 -19.75 9.92
CA GLY A 93 2.14 -18.32 10.09
C GLY A 93 2.34 -17.57 8.78
N ILE A 94 1.40 -16.69 8.45
CA ILE A 94 1.48 -15.86 7.25
C ILE A 94 2.71 -14.98 7.38
N ASP A 95 3.54 -14.88 6.33
CA ASP A 95 4.71 -14.01 6.36
C ASP A 95 4.42 -12.64 5.72
N ALA A 96 5.20 -11.62 6.08
CA ALA A 96 5.00 -10.26 5.60
C ALA A 96 5.12 -10.11 4.07
N GLN A 97 5.88 -10.96 3.37
CA GLN A 97 5.90 -10.96 1.91
C GLN A 97 4.63 -11.51 1.32
N SER A 98 4.07 -12.58 1.89
CA SER A 98 2.78 -13.13 1.43
C SER A 98 1.67 -12.07 1.53
N VAL A 99 1.60 -11.36 2.66
CA VAL A 99 0.67 -10.21 2.83
C VAL A 99 0.93 -9.14 1.77
N LYS A 100 2.20 -8.74 1.58
CA LYS A 100 2.56 -7.70 0.61
C LYS A 100 2.14 -8.08 -0.81
N GLN A 101 2.39 -9.32 -1.23
CA GLN A 101 2.04 -9.80 -2.57
C GLN A 101 0.53 -9.85 -2.77
N ALA A 102 -0.21 -10.35 -1.80
CA ALA A 102 -1.67 -10.40 -1.87
C ALA A 102 -2.28 -9.00 -2.05
N VAL A 103 -1.82 -8.01 -1.26
CA VAL A 103 -2.29 -6.62 -1.39
C VAL A 103 -1.89 -6.00 -2.73
N LEU A 104 -0.68 -6.28 -3.24
CA LEU A 104 -0.26 -5.84 -4.57
C LEU A 104 -1.13 -6.45 -5.67
N LEU A 105 -1.52 -7.72 -5.54
CA LEU A 105 -2.42 -8.40 -6.47
C LEU A 105 -3.83 -7.80 -6.43
N ALA A 106 -4.35 -7.49 -5.23
CA ALA A 106 -5.65 -6.84 -5.07
C ALA A 106 -5.71 -5.50 -5.79
N ILE A 107 -4.66 -4.68 -5.61
CA ILE A 107 -4.51 -3.39 -6.29
C ILE A 107 -4.43 -3.60 -7.80
N LYS A 108 -3.61 -4.55 -8.27
CA LYS A 108 -3.47 -4.83 -9.70
C LYS A 108 -4.81 -5.23 -10.33
N ASN A 109 -5.51 -6.18 -9.73
CA ASN A 109 -6.81 -6.66 -10.22
C ASN A 109 -7.85 -5.52 -10.24
N TRP A 110 -7.85 -4.67 -9.20
CA TRP A 110 -8.69 -3.48 -9.17
C TRP A 110 -8.36 -2.53 -10.33
N THR A 111 -7.08 -2.26 -10.60
CA THR A 111 -6.68 -1.38 -11.71
C THR A 111 -7.07 -1.93 -13.08
N GLU A 112 -6.94 -3.25 -13.31
CA GLU A 112 -7.29 -3.88 -14.59
C GLU A 112 -8.79 -3.89 -14.85
N THR A 113 -9.61 -3.95 -13.79
CA THR A 113 -11.08 -4.03 -13.89
C THR A 113 -11.75 -2.65 -13.98
N ASN A 114 -11.04 -1.57 -13.63
CA ASN A 114 -11.61 -0.22 -13.48
C ASN A 114 -10.91 0.84 -14.34
N GLN A 115 -10.16 0.44 -15.37
CA GLN A 115 -9.42 1.35 -16.28
C GLN A 115 -10.16 1.70 -17.59
N ASP A 116 -11.46 1.41 -17.70
CA ASP A 116 -12.29 1.85 -18.84
C ASP A 116 -12.67 3.35 -18.80
#